data_AF-A0A6B2GAM3-F1
#
_entry.id   AF-A0A6B2GAM3-F1
#
_cell.length_a   1.000
_cell.length_b   1.000
_cell.length_c   1.000
_cell.angle_alpha   90.00
_cell.angle_beta   90.00
_cell.angle_gamma   90.00
#
_symmetry.space_group_name_H-M   'P 1'
#
loop_
_entity.id
_entity.type
_entity.pdbx_description
1 polymer ?
#
loop_
_entity_poly.entity_id
_entity_poly.type
_entity_poly.pdbx_seq_one_letter_code
_entity_poly.pdbx_strand_id
1 'polypeptide(L)'
;IGNFKNEDVQSFARINSIEIDRSGHLVLINEDIFCIRSGKLIHSFERFCPHISGIFMNNDLNILINSELWDLRTLNLLDSIDHLNNVAIKTTMNEDILIGRSIRDNFRVH
;
A
#
# COMPACT_ATOMS: atom_id res chain seq x y z
N ILE A 1 -0.35 -1.00 -24.46
CA ILE A 1 -0.41 -0.52 -23.05
C ILE A 1 -1.58 -1.26 -22.42
N GLY A 2 -1.32 -2.17 -21.47
CA GLY A 2 -2.32 -3.10 -20.95
C GLY A 2 -3.48 -2.39 -20.26
N ASN A 3 -4.71 -2.84 -20.53
CA ASN A 3 -5.91 -2.37 -19.85
C ASN A 3 -5.97 -3.03 -18.47
N PHE A 4 -5.36 -2.40 -17.47
CA PHE A 4 -5.56 -2.76 -16.08
C PHE A 4 -6.90 -2.17 -15.64
N LYS A 5 -7.92 -3.01 -15.46
CA LYS A 5 -9.20 -2.59 -14.89
C LYS A 5 -9.29 -3.16 -13.49
N ASN A 6 -9.39 -2.28 -12.50
CA ASN A 6 -9.81 -2.65 -11.16
C ASN A 6 -11.35 -2.60 -11.14
N GLU A 7 -11.99 -3.77 -10.98
CA GLU A 7 -13.45 -3.89 -10.98
C GLU A 7 -14.08 -3.44 -9.65
N ASP A 8 -13.27 -3.21 -8.61
CA ASP A 8 -13.69 -2.87 -7.24
C ASP A 8 -13.59 -1.36 -6.94
N VAL A 9 -14.30 -0.57 -7.75
CA VAL A 9 -14.36 0.92 -7.72
C VAL A 9 -15.14 1.46 -6.50
N GLN A 10 -15.28 0.71 -5.41
CA GLN A 10 -16.15 1.13 -4.30
C GLN A 10 -15.52 2.18 -3.36
N SER A 11 -14.20 2.37 -3.38
CA SER A 11 -13.55 3.53 -2.75
C SER A 11 -12.04 3.49 -3.01
N PHE A 12 -11.52 4.45 -3.79
CA PHE A 12 -10.07 4.64 -3.84
C PHE A 12 -9.58 5.16 -2.48
N ALA A 13 -8.38 4.75 -2.07
CA ALA A 13 -7.71 5.39 -0.95
C ALA A 13 -7.64 6.90 -1.20
N ARG A 14 -7.99 7.72 -0.18
CA ARG A 14 -7.95 9.19 -0.29
C ARG A 14 -6.61 9.69 -0.82
N ILE A 15 -5.52 9.03 -0.41
CA ILE A 15 -4.19 9.16 -0.98
C ILE A 15 -3.82 7.80 -1.55
N ASN A 16 -4.07 7.65 -2.84
CA ASN A 16 -3.63 6.50 -3.61
C ASN A 16 -2.30 6.84 -4.28
N SER A 17 -1.25 6.09 -3.96
CA SER A 17 -0.02 6.06 -4.73
C SER A 17 0.22 4.64 -5.22
N ILE A 18 0.69 4.54 -6.46
CA ILE A 18 1.15 3.28 -7.04
C ILE A 18 2.58 3.05 -6.53
N GLU A 19 2.83 1.87 -5.98
CA GLU A 19 4.16 1.41 -5.61
C GLU A 19 4.52 0.18 -6.43
N ILE A 20 5.75 0.14 -6.93
CA ILE A 20 6.30 -1.02 -7.65
C ILE A 20 7.39 -1.62 -6.77
N ASP A 21 7.40 -2.95 -6.65
CA ASP A 21 8.43 -3.64 -5.86
C ASP A 21 9.83 -3.47 -6.47
N ARG A 22 10.88 -3.79 -5.71
CA ARG A 22 12.25 -3.59 -6.19
C ARG A 22 12.56 -4.42 -7.45
N SER A 23 11.95 -5.60 -7.59
CA SER A 23 12.15 -6.47 -8.76
C SER A 23 11.39 -6.02 -10.02
N GLY A 24 10.43 -5.11 -9.89
CA GLY A 24 9.60 -4.64 -11.00
C GLY A 24 8.61 -5.70 -11.51
N HIS A 25 8.18 -6.61 -10.64
CA HIS A 25 7.27 -7.71 -10.96
C HIS A 25 5.89 -7.53 -10.33
N LEU A 26 5.80 -6.76 -9.25
CA LEU A 26 4.60 -6.53 -8.48
C LEU A 26 4.28 -5.04 -8.44
N VAL A 27 2.98 -4.74 -8.45
CA VAL A 27 2.48 -3.39 -8.24
C VAL A 27 1.45 -3.42 -7.13
N LEU A 28 1.59 -2.52 -6.17
CA LEU A 28 0.63 -2.26 -5.10
C LEU A 28 -0.13 -0.97 -5.43
N ILE A 29 -1.45 -1.04 -5.43
CA ILE A 29 -2.32 0.13 -5.65
C ILE A 29 -3.55 0.01 -4.76
N ASN A 30 -3.85 1.07 -4.00
CA ASN A 30 -4.76 1.02 -2.86
C ASN A 30 -4.33 -0.08 -1.86
N GLU A 31 -5.00 -1.23 -1.91
CA GLU A 31 -4.78 -2.42 -1.09
C GLU A 31 -4.65 -3.70 -1.95
N ASP A 32 -4.45 -3.54 -3.26
CA ASP A 32 -4.40 -4.64 -4.22
C ASP A 32 -2.98 -4.84 -4.74
N ILE A 33 -2.53 -6.09 -4.77
CA ILE A 33 -1.28 -6.49 -5.42
C ILE A 33 -1.60 -7.13 -6.76
N PHE A 34 -0.95 -6.64 -7.82
CA PHE A 34 -1.01 -7.25 -9.14
C PHE A 34 0.35 -7.74 -9.59
N CYS A 35 0.35 -8.86 -10.33
CA CYS A 35 1.50 -9.29 -11.09
C CYS A 35 1.59 -8.47 -12.39
N ILE A 36 2.66 -7.69 -12.56
CA ILE A 36 2.86 -6.83 -13.73
C ILE A 36 2.91 -7.65 -15.02
N ARG A 37 3.63 -8.78 -15.00
CA ARG A 37 3.83 -9.63 -16.19
C ARG A 37 2.52 -10.24 -16.71
N SER A 38 1.65 -10.67 -15.80
CA SER A 38 0.40 -11.35 -16.17
C SER A 38 -0.82 -10.44 -16.20
N GLY A 39 -0.72 -9.26 -15.57
CA GLY A 39 -1.84 -8.33 -15.37
C GLY A 39 -2.89 -8.83 -14.40
N LYS A 40 -2.62 -9.90 -13.64
CA LYS A 40 -3.58 -10.52 -12.74
C LYS A 40 -3.46 -9.99 -11.32
N LEU A 41 -4.61 -9.83 -10.66
CA LEU A 41 -4.71 -9.65 -9.21
C LEU A 41 -4.13 -10.89 -8.52
N ILE A 42 -3.21 -10.67 -7.58
CA ILE A 42 -2.66 -11.70 -6.70
C ILE A 42 -3.45 -11.75 -5.41
N HIS A 43 -3.68 -10.58 -4.80
CA HIS A 43 -4.36 -10.47 -3.52
C HIS A 43 -4.93 -9.06 -3.31
N SER A 44 -6.02 -8.99 -2.55
CA SER A 44 -6.63 -7.76 -2.04
C SER A 44 -6.65 -7.86 -0.53
N PHE A 45 -5.98 -6.94 0.15
CA PHE A 45 -5.99 -6.91 1.62
C PHE A 45 -7.33 -6.35 2.12
N GLU A 46 -7.74 -6.79 3.31
CA GLU A 46 -8.95 -6.27 3.94
C GLU A 46 -8.78 -4.77 4.24
N ARG A 47 -9.78 -3.97 3.86
CA ARG A 47 -9.75 -2.51 4.02
C ARG A 47 -10.08 -2.11 5.45
N PHE A 48 -9.07 -2.03 6.31
CA PHE A 48 -9.26 -1.48 7.65
C PHE A 48 -9.17 0.05 7.71
N CYS A 49 -8.46 0.68 6.77
CA CYS A 49 -8.30 2.15 6.69
C CYS A 49 -8.35 2.66 5.24
N PRO A 50 -9.44 3.32 4.80
CA PRO A 50 -9.68 3.65 3.39
C PRO A 50 -8.93 4.91 2.90
N HIS A 51 -7.79 5.24 3.49
CA HIS A 51 -7.21 6.59 3.35
C HIS A 51 -5.79 6.63 2.80
N ILE A 52 -5.00 5.55 2.91
CA ILE A 52 -3.55 5.59 2.62
C ILE A 52 -3.09 4.32 1.89
N SER A 53 -2.46 4.51 0.73
CA SER A 53 -1.77 3.44 -0.01
C SER A 53 -0.54 2.91 0.73
N GLY A 54 -0.24 1.62 0.58
CA GLY A 54 0.94 1.01 1.17
C GLY A 54 2.24 1.16 0.38
N ILE A 55 3.33 0.62 0.96
CA ILE A 55 4.66 0.50 0.35
C ILE A 55 5.23 -0.90 0.54
N PHE A 56 6.14 -1.31 -0.35
CA PHE A 56 6.99 -2.49 -0.14
C PHE A 56 8.13 -2.16 0.84
N MET A 57 8.47 -3.11 1.70
CA MET A 57 9.59 -3.03 2.65
C MET A 57 10.67 -4.07 2.34
N ASN A 58 11.84 -3.89 2.97
CA ASN A 58 13.09 -4.58 2.65
C ASN A 58 12.94 -6.09 2.37
N ASN A 59 13.69 -6.54 1.35
CA ASN A 59 13.66 -7.86 0.73
C ASN A 59 12.38 -8.20 -0.05
N ASP A 60 11.46 -7.25 -0.26
CA ASP A 60 10.16 -7.50 -0.88
C ASP A 60 9.39 -8.64 -0.17
N LEU A 61 9.68 -8.88 1.12
CA LEU A 61 9.01 -9.91 1.92
C LEU A 61 7.86 -9.34 2.73
N ASN A 62 7.82 -8.02 2.88
CA ASN A 62 6.85 -7.34 3.72
C ASN A 62 6.24 -6.15 3.01
N ILE A 63 4.99 -5.86 3.37
CA ILE A 63 4.24 -4.72 2.85
C ILE A 63 3.66 -3.97 4.01
N LEU A 64 3.84 -2.66 4.02
CA LEU A 64 3.25 -1.77 5.01
C LEU A 64 2.07 -1.04 4.35
N ILE A 65 0.85 -1.29 4.82
CA ILE A 65 -0.37 -0.63 4.35
C ILE A 65 -0.94 0.17 5.52
N ASN A 66 -0.95 1.50 5.42
CA ASN A 66 -1.28 2.40 6.53
C ASN A 66 -0.44 2.10 7.80
N SER A 67 -1.01 1.38 8.77
CA SER A 67 -0.39 0.99 10.03
C SER A 67 -0.15 -0.51 10.15
N GLU A 68 -0.44 -1.28 9.10
CA GLU A 68 -0.42 -2.74 9.14
C GLU A 68 0.76 -3.28 8.35
N LEU A 69 1.57 -4.11 9.01
CA LEU A 69 2.69 -4.79 8.39
C LEU A 69 2.26 -6.21 8.02
N TRP A 70 2.34 -6.54 6.74
CA TRP A 70 1.93 -7.81 6.17
C TRP A 70 3.14 -8.61 5.67
N ASP A 71 3.07 -9.93 5.74
CA ASP A 71 4.01 -10.84 5.09
C ASP A 71 3.56 -11.13 3.65
N LEU A 72 4.39 -10.84 2.64
CA LEU A 72 4.01 -10.99 1.24
C LEU A 72 3.88 -12.46 0.80
N ARG A 73 4.60 -13.38 1.45
CA ARG A 73 4.62 -14.79 1.06
C ARG A 73 3.39 -15.54 1.58
N THR A 74 2.97 -15.21 2.79
CA THR A 74 1.88 -15.88 3.51
C THR A 74 0.60 -15.06 3.56
N LEU A 75 0.67 -13.76 3.26
CA LEU A 75 -0.44 -12.81 3.30
C LEU A 75 -1.07 -12.70 4.70
N ASN A 76 -0.28 -12.98 5.73
CA ASN A 76 -0.69 -12.83 7.12
C ASN A 76 -0.27 -11.44 7.63
N LEU A 77 -1.13 -10.87 8.46
CA LEU A 77 -0.80 -9.69 9.26
C LEU A 77 0.29 -10.08 10.27
N LEU A 78 1.43 -9.38 10.22
CA LEU A 78 2.54 -9.57 11.14
C LEU A 78 2.42 -8.65 12.36
N ASP A 79 2.06 -7.39 12.13
CA ASP A 79 1.98 -6.39 13.19
C ASP A 79 1.06 -5.21 12.83
N SER A 80 0.58 -4.51 13.86
CA SER A 80 -0.20 -3.27 13.74
C SER A 80 0.49 -2.17 14.54
N ILE A 81 0.95 -1.15 13.83
CA ILE A 81 1.78 -0.05 14.35
C ILE A 81 0.91 1.20 14.47
N ASP A 82 0.25 1.35 15.62
CA ASP A 82 -0.77 2.39 15.85
C ASP A 82 -0.33 3.82 15.53
N HIS A 83 0.95 4.14 15.72
CA HIS A 83 1.50 5.48 15.46
C HIS A 83 1.60 5.84 13.97
N LEU A 84 1.44 4.87 13.07
CA LEU A 84 1.43 5.08 11.61
C LEU A 84 0.02 5.29 11.06
N ASN A 85 -1.01 5.22 11.90
CA ASN A 85 -2.37 5.55 11.48
C ASN A 85 -2.42 6.98 10.92
N ASN A 86 -3.01 7.12 9.73
CA ASN A 86 -3.10 8.39 9.01
C ASN A 86 -1.73 9.03 8.67
N VAL A 87 -0.68 8.21 8.49
CA VAL A 87 0.63 8.65 8.04
C VAL A 87 0.93 8.06 6.66
N ALA A 88 1.12 8.92 5.66
CA ALA A 88 1.65 8.47 4.37
C ALA A 88 3.14 8.19 4.54
N ILE A 89 3.54 6.94 4.36
CA ILE A 89 4.93 6.51 4.46
C ILE A 89 5.53 6.42 3.05
N LYS A 90 6.76 6.90 2.91
CA LYS A 90 7.65 6.59 1.78
C LYS A 90 8.98 6.13 2.32
N THR A 91 9.69 5.36 1.51
CA THR A 91 11.01 4.84 1.85
C THR A 91 12.06 5.38 0.88
N THR A 92 13.32 5.43 1.31
CA THR A 92 14.44 5.71 0.41
C THR A 92 14.71 4.51 -0.49
N MET A 93 15.42 4.69 -1.61
CA MET A 93 15.73 3.60 -2.56
C MET A 93 16.55 2.46 -1.93
N ASN A 94 17.38 2.77 -0.93
CA ASN A 94 18.11 1.80 -0.11
C ASN A 94 17.31 1.32 1.10
N GLU A 95 16.14 1.91 1.35
CA GLU A 95 15.20 1.56 2.42
C GLU A 95 15.75 1.67 3.84
N ASP A 96 16.81 2.46 4.03
CA ASP A 96 17.39 2.75 5.34
C ASP A 96 16.55 3.78 6.12
N ILE A 97 15.72 4.56 5.43
CA ILE A 97 14.97 5.66 6.03
C ILE A 97 13.50 5.59 5.59
N LEU A 98 12.61 5.49 6.58
CA LEU A 98 11.17 5.72 6.41
C LEU A 98 10.85 7.19 6.70
N ILE A 99 10.18 7.83 5.75
CA ILE A 99 9.72 9.21 5.85
C ILE A 99 8.20 9.18 5.96
N GLY A 100 7.68 9.63 7.09
CA GLY A 100 6.24 9.75 7.34
C GLY A 100 5.72 11.17 7.20
N ARG A 101 4.63 11.33 6.46
CA ARG A 101 3.84 12.57 6.40
C ARG A 101 2.48 12.33 7.01
N SER A 102 2.22 12.95 8.16
CA SER A 102 0.88 12.95 8.77
C SER A 102 -0.12 13.62 7.84
N ILE A 103 -1.24 12.92 7.61
CA ILE A 103 -2.38 13.40 6.84
C ILE A 103 -3.43 13.87 7.86
N ARG A 104 -3.67 15.17 7.91
CA ARG A 104 -4.70 15.75 8.77
C ARG A 104 -6.05 15.74 8.04
N ASP A 105 -7.10 15.29 8.71
CA ASP A 105 -8.49 15.45 8.29
C ASP A 105 -8.92 16.93 8.39
N ASN A 106 -8.46 17.78 7.49
CA ASN A 106 -8.87 19.19 7.47
C ASN A 106 -9.96 19.41 6.44
N PHE A 107 -11.24 19.09 6.73
CA PHE A 107 -12.40 19.82 6.18
C PHE A 107 -13.65 19.62 7.06
N ARG A 108 -13.72 20.33 8.19
CA ARG A 108 -15.01 20.87 8.64
C ARG A 108 -15.03 22.33 8.20
N VAL A 109 -15.65 22.59 7.05
CA VAL A 109 -16.12 23.95 6.74
C VAL A 109 -17.36 24.14 7.61
N HIS A 110 -17.24 24.95 8.65
CA HIS A 110 -18.40 25.48 9.38
C HIS A 110 -19.07 26.58 8.57
#